data_AF-A0A959BJR8-F1
#
_entry.id   AF-A0A959BJR8-F1
#
_cell.length_a   1.000
_cell.length_b   1.000
_cell.length_c   1.000
_cell.angle_alpha   90.00
_cell.angle_beta   90.00
_cell.angle_gamma   90.00
#
_symmetry.space_group_name_H-M   'P 1'
#
loop_
_entity.id
_entity.type
_entity.pdbx_description
1 polymer ?
#
loop_
_entity_poly.entity_id
_entity_poly.type
_entity_poly.pdbx_seq_one_letter_code
_entity_poly.pdbx_strand_id
1 'polypeptide(L)'
;MKKEAIENLPTRNITNHHITNHHITNYNIMLLPNPYHQHIQSTFQAAGDPERAQQQMAYMRNQFEYYGLKAPEWVALAKEIFANLGIPEGEELKTLVRLCMDDEYREVNYFALEMVQKVQKKQPEAFIEFFEEL
;
A
#
# COMPACT_ATOMS: atom_id res chain seq x y z
N MET A 1 3.92 -8.40 -53.71
CA MET A 1 4.44 -8.80 -52.39
C MET A 1 4.42 -7.57 -51.50
N LYS A 2 3.74 -7.67 -50.35
CA LYS A 2 3.37 -6.56 -49.45
C LYS A 2 4.54 -6.14 -48.56
N LYS A 3 4.57 -4.85 -48.21
CA LYS A 3 5.36 -4.20 -47.16
C LYS A 3 4.68 -4.39 -45.80
N GLU A 4 5.45 -4.43 -44.72
CA GLU A 4 5.13 -4.03 -43.33
C GLU A 4 6.46 -4.12 -42.54
N ALA A 5 7.18 -3.02 -42.26
CA ALA A 5 6.95 -2.02 -41.22
C ALA A 5 7.00 -2.64 -39.79
N ILE A 6 8.21 -2.76 -39.24
CA ILE A 6 8.42 -3.00 -37.80
C ILE A 6 8.67 -1.63 -37.18
N GLU A 7 7.68 -1.16 -36.45
CA GLU A 7 7.66 0.12 -35.74
C GLU A 7 8.57 0.06 -34.50
N ASN A 8 9.43 1.06 -34.37
CA ASN A 8 10.35 1.23 -33.24
C ASN A 8 9.56 1.63 -31.99
N LEU A 9 9.57 0.79 -30.96
CA LEU A 9 9.18 1.20 -29.61
C LEU A 9 10.33 1.99 -28.94
N PRO A 10 10.04 3.13 -28.28
CA PRO A 10 11.09 4.00 -27.76
C PRO A 10 11.80 3.37 -26.56
N THR A 11 13.10 3.13 -26.72
CA THR A 11 14.03 2.89 -25.61
C THR A 11 13.97 4.07 -24.66
N ARG A 12 13.47 3.86 -23.43
CA ARG A 12 13.62 4.85 -22.36
C ARG A 12 15.11 5.03 -22.08
N ASN A 13 15.62 6.18 -22.49
CA ASN A 13 16.97 6.64 -22.26
C ASN A 13 17.15 6.90 -20.75
N ILE A 14 17.68 5.91 -20.04
CA ILE A 14 18.15 6.07 -18.66
C ILE A 14 19.58 6.62 -18.71
N THR A 15 19.68 7.95 -18.68
CA THR A 15 20.96 8.64 -18.57
C THR A 15 21.57 8.40 -17.19
N ASN A 16 22.80 7.91 -17.20
CA ASN A 16 23.68 7.58 -16.08
C ASN A 16 23.63 8.52 -14.86
N HIS A 17 23.37 7.95 -13.68
CA HIS A 17 24.17 8.25 -12.49
C HIS A 17 24.40 6.94 -11.72
N HIS A 18 25.64 6.75 -11.28
CA HIS A 18 26.15 5.53 -10.65
C HIS A 18 25.59 5.37 -9.22
N ILE A 19 24.27 5.26 -9.09
CA ILE A 19 23.59 4.87 -7.86
C ILE A 19 23.47 3.35 -7.93
N THR A 20 24.27 2.68 -7.12
CA THR A 20 24.31 1.23 -6.91
C THR A 20 22.96 0.54 -7.16
N ASN A 21 22.94 -0.44 -8.07
CA ASN A 21 21.77 -1.27 -8.41
C ASN A 21 21.07 -1.89 -7.18
N HIS A 22 21.79 -2.04 -6.07
CA HIS A 22 21.26 -2.56 -4.81
C HIS A 22 20.22 -1.62 -4.15
N HIS A 23 20.41 -0.30 -4.17
CA HIS A 23 19.45 0.63 -3.57
C HIS A 23 18.14 0.69 -4.38
N ILE A 24 18.22 0.73 -5.72
CA ILE A 24 17.04 0.77 -6.59
C ILE A 24 16.24 -0.54 -6.50
N THR A 25 16.93 -1.68 -6.38
CA THR A 25 16.27 -2.99 -6.23
C THR A 25 15.52 -3.09 -4.90
N ASN A 26 16.08 -2.58 -3.81
CA ASN A 26 15.45 -2.65 -2.49
C ASN A 26 14.15 -1.81 -2.41
N TYR A 27 14.10 -0.62 -3.03
CA TYR A 27 12.87 0.17 -3.09
C TYR A 27 11.77 -0.51 -3.93
N ASN A 28 12.14 -1.15 -5.03
CA ASN A 28 11.18 -1.92 -5.83
C ASN A 28 10.65 -3.15 -5.10
N ILE A 29 11.46 -3.81 -4.26
CA ILE A 29 11.00 -4.93 -3.42
C ILE A 29 10.01 -4.45 -2.35
N MET A 30 10.23 -3.26 -1.76
CA MET A 30 9.34 -2.70 -0.76
C MET A 30 7.98 -2.28 -1.30
N LEU A 31 7.83 -2.17 -2.63
CA LEU A 31 6.54 -1.93 -3.30
C LEU A 31 5.73 -3.22 -3.55
N LEU A 32 6.34 -4.39 -3.36
CA LEU A 32 5.62 -5.66 -3.49
C LEU A 32 4.62 -5.85 -2.33
N PRO A 33 3.48 -6.54 -2.55
CA PRO A 33 2.40 -6.63 -1.57
C PRO A 33 2.84 -7.14 -0.19
N ASN A 34 3.53 -8.28 -0.11
CA ASN A 34 3.90 -8.87 1.19
C ASN A 34 4.92 -8.01 1.97
N PRO A 35 6.05 -7.56 1.39
CA PRO A 35 6.98 -6.68 2.09
C PRO A 35 6.33 -5.36 2.54
N TYR A 36 5.47 -4.77 1.72
CA TYR A 36 4.77 -3.54 2.08
C TYR A 36 3.82 -3.76 3.25
N HIS A 37 3.02 -4.83 3.21
CA HIS A 37 2.12 -5.24 4.29
C HIS A 37 2.86 -5.44 5.62
N GLN A 38 3.97 -6.18 5.60
CA GLN A 38 4.84 -6.35 6.78
C GLN A 38 5.41 -5.02 7.30
N HIS A 39 5.76 -4.10 6.39
CA HIS A 39 6.23 -2.77 6.78
C HIS A 39 5.13 -1.97 7.49
N ILE A 40 3.88 -2.02 7.01
CA ILE A 40 2.73 -1.38 7.68
C ILE A 40 2.57 -1.94 9.09
N GLN A 41 2.49 -3.27 9.23
CA GLN A 41 2.30 -3.94 10.51
C GLN A 41 3.41 -3.57 11.50
N SER A 42 4.68 -3.68 11.09
CA SER A 42 5.81 -3.34 11.97
C SER A 42 5.82 -1.88 12.40
N THR A 43 5.45 -0.96 11.51
CA THR A 43 5.37 0.47 11.80
C THR A 43 4.25 0.78 12.80
N PHE A 44 3.07 0.17 12.61
CA PHE A 44 1.93 0.37 13.49
C PHE A 44 2.15 -0.27 14.85
N GLN A 45 2.72 -1.47 14.89
CA GLN A 45 3.09 -2.16 16.12
C GLN A 45 4.09 -1.34 16.95
N ALA A 46 5.10 -0.75 16.31
CA ALA A 46 6.11 0.05 17.00
C ALA A 46 5.55 1.36 17.57
N ALA A 47 4.52 1.94 16.94
CA ALA A 47 3.87 3.18 17.37
C ALA A 47 2.66 2.97 18.28
N GLY A 48 2.17 1.73 18.40
CA GLY A 48 0.94 1.38 19.08
C GLY A 48 0.99 1.56 20.61
N ASP A 49 -0.20 1.63 21.21
CA ASP A 49 -0.40 1.70 22.66
C ASP A 49 -1.29 0.53 23.11
N PRO A 50 -0.72 -0.49 23.80
CA PRO A 50 -1.46 -1.67 24.22
C PRO A 50 -2.64 -1.40 25.17
N GLU A 51 -2.55 -0.38 26.05
CA GLU A 51 -3.66 -0.06 26.96
C GLU A 51 -4.83 0.51 26.16
N ARG A 52 -4.53 1.37 25.19
CA ARG A 52 -5.54 1.91 24.28
C ARG A 52 -6.09 0.84 23.34
N ALA A 53 -5.27 -0.09 22.86
CA ALA A 53 -5.70 -1.20 22.04
C ALA A 53 -6.81 -1.99 22.73
N GLN A 54 -6.63 -2.35 24.00
CA GLN A 54 -7.65 -3.06 24.79
C GLN A 54 -8.98 -2.29 24.84
N GLN A 55 -8.92 -0.97 25.03
CA GLN A 55 -10.13 -0.13 25.05
C GLN A 55 -10.83 -0.08 23.69
N GLN A 56 -10.07 0.00 22.59
CA GLN A 56 -10.60 0.01 21.23
C GLN A 56 -11.21 -1.34 20.84
N MET A 57 -10.55 -2.44 21.19
CA MET A 57 -11.08 -3.79 20.99
C MET A 57 -12.40 -3.98 21.76
N ALA A 58 -12.46 -3.58 23.03
CA ALA A 58 -13.67 -3.64 23.83
C ALA A 58 -14.82 -2.83 23.20
N TYR A 59 -14.52 -1.63 22.69
CA TYR A 59 -15.49 -0.81 21.96
C TYR A 59 -16.03 -1.53 20.71
N MET A 60 -15.15 -2.19 19.94
CA MET A 60 -15.52 -3.00 18.78
C MET A 60 -16.02 -4.42 19.13
N ARG A 61 -16.39 -4.66 20.41
CA ARG A 61 -16.89 -5.95 20.90
C ARG A 61 -15.93 -7.11 20.62
N ASN A 62 -14.63 -6.84 20.61
CA ASN A 62 -13.54 -7.79 20.35
C ASN A 62 -13.70 -8.54 19.02
N GLN A 63 -14.21 -7.88 17.98
CA GLN A 63 -14.30 -8.45 16.63
C GLN A 63 -13.04 -8.24 15.80
N PHE A 64 -12.17 -7.34 16.23
CA PHE A 64 -10.91 -7.00 15.56
C PHE A 64 -9.83 -6.76 16.60
N GLU A 65 -8.58 -7.01 16.21
CA GLU A 65 -7.40 -6.59 16.93
C GLU A 65 -7.12 -5.11 16.66
N TYR A 66 -6.40 -4.48 17.58
CA TYR A 66 -5.99 -3.09 17.46
C TYR A 66 -4.52 -2.92 17.88
N TYR A 67 -3.80 -2.04 17.19
CA TYR A 67 -2.49 -1.57 17.66
C TYR A 67 -2.61 -0.51 18.74
N GLY A 68 -3.80 0.09 18.89
CA GLY A 68 -3.98 1.19 19.82
C GLY A 68 -3.55 2.49 19.18
N LEU A 69 -3.95 2.78 17.94
CA LEU A 69 -3.70 4.05 17.26
C LEU A 69 -5.03 4.78 17.03
N LYS A 70 -5.10 6.09 17.33
CA LYS A 70 -6.24 6.94 16.93
C LYS A 70 -6.05 7.41 15.50
N ALA A 71 -7.15 7.88 14.89
CA ALA A 71 -7.17 8.39 13.53
C ALA A 71 -6.04 9.37 13.19
N PRO A 72 -5.74 10.40 14.00
CA PRO A 72 -4.65 11.31 13.68
C PRO A 72 -3.27 10.64 13.61
N GLU A 73 -3.04 9.58 14.40
CA GLU A 73 -1.75 8.88 14.46
C GLU A 73 -1.58 7.93 13.26
N TRP A 74 -2.54 7.03 13.02
CA TRP A 74 -2.39 6.09 11.89
C TRP A 74 -2.44 6.81 10.54
N VAL A 75 -3.20 7.90 10.41
CA VAL A 75 -3.22 8.71 9.17
C VAL A 75 -1.88 9.40 8.94
N ALA A 76 -1.20 9.86 10.00
CA ALA A 76 0.13 10.45 9.89
C ALA A 76 1.15 9.41 9.40
N LEU A 77 1.16 8.23 10.04
CA LEU A 77 2.01 7.11 9.61
C LEU A 77 1.73 6.69 8.17
N ALA A 78 0.45 6.64 7.77
CA ALA A 78 0.08 6.31 6.40
C ALA A 78 0.69 7.28 5.38
N LYS A 79 0.60 8.58 5.66
CA LYS A 79 1.20 9.62 4.81
C LYS A 79 2.71 9.50 4.73
N GLU A 80 3.38 9.19 5.83
CA GLU A 80 4.83 8.97 5.86
C GLU A 80 5.23 7.75 5.02
N ILE A 81 4.52 6.63 5.19
CA ILE A 81 4.76 5.41 4.41
C ILE A 81 4.57 5.69 2.91
N PHE A 82 3.49 6.36 2.50
CA PHE A 82 3.27 6.73 1.10
C PHE A 82 4.35 7.67 0.55
N ALA A 83 4.84 8.61 1.37
CA ALA A 83 5.88 9.54 0.95
C ALA A 83 7.24 8.85 0.78
N ASN A 84 7.55 7.88 1.64
CA ASN A 84 8.84 7.21 1.68
C ASN A 84 8.95 6.02 0.70
N LEU A 85 7.88 5.23 0.57
CA LEU A 85 7.86 4.04 -0.30
C LEU A 85 7.17 4.29 -1.64
N GLY A 86 6.26 5.26 -1.70
CA GLY A 86 5.29 5.36 -2.79
C GLY A 86 4.05 4.50 -2.52
N ILE A 87 3.15 4.45 -3.50
CA ILE A 87 1.95 3.61 -3.48
C ILE A 87 2.07 2.65 -4.66
N PRO A 88 1.89 1.33 -4.46
CA PRO A 88 1.90 0.37 -5.57
C PRO A 88 0.82 0.70 -6.60
N GLU A 89 0.99 0.18 -7.82
CA GLU A 89 0.04 0.39 -8.91
C GLU A 89 -0.49 -0.95 -9.45
N GLY A 90 -1.56 -0.91 -10.24
CA GLY A 90 -2.11 -2.09 -10.92
C GLY A 90 -2.48 -3.24 -9.97
N GLU A 91 -2.03 -4.46 -10.30
CA GLU A 91 -2.35 -5.65 -9.51
C GLU A 91 -1.59 -5.73 -8.17
N GLU A 92 -0.43 -5.08 -8.05
CA GLU A 92 0.29 -5.01 -6.77
C GLU A 92 -0.51 -4.19 -5.76
N LEU A 93 -1.09 -3.06 -6.21
CA LEU A 93 -2.01 -2.27 -5.39
C LEU A 93 -3.19 -3.11 -4.90
N LYS A 94 -3.90 -3.77 -5.82
CA LYS A 94 -5.08 -4.57 -5.47
C LYS A 94 -4.72 -5.71 -4.52
N THR A 95 -3.61 -6.40 -4.77
CA THR A 95 -3.14 -7.50 -3.92
C THR A 95 -2.79 -7.00 -2.52
N LEU A 96 -2.07 -5.87 -2.40
CA LEU A 96 -1.76 -5.27 -1.11
C LEU A 96 -3.02 -4.85 -0.36
N VAL A 97 -3.98 -4.21 -1.03
CA VAL A 97 -5.23 -3.80 -0.40
C VAL A 97 -6.03 -5.01 0.09
N ARG A 98 -6.11 -6.10 -0.68
CA ARG A 98 -6.75 -7.35 -0.22
C ARG A 98 -6.05 -7.92 1.02
N LEU A 99 -4.70 -7.98 1.02
CA LEU A 99 -3.94 -8.41 2.20
C LEU A 99 -4.25 -7.55 3.42
N CYS A 100 -4.32 -6.22 3.25
CA CYS A 100 -4.65 -5.32 4.34
C CYS A 100 -6.10 -5.42 4.81
N MET A 101 -7.04 -5.78 3.92
CA MET A 101 -8.46 -5.98 4.29
C MET A 101 -8.71 -7.30 5.02
N ASP A 102 -7.92 -8.34 4.69
CA ASP A 102 -7.90 -9.64 5.37
C ASP A 102 -7.14 -9.63 6.71
N ASP A 103 -6.50 -8.51 7.05
CA ASP A 103 -5.75 -8.35 8.30
C ASP A 103 -6.69 -8.29 9.52
N GLU A 104 -6.24 -8.86 10.64
CA GLU A 104 -6.98 -8.88 11.91
C GLU A 104 -6.99 -7.51 12.60
N TYR A 105 -5.98 -6.68 12.33
CA TYR A 105 -5.80 -5.37 12.93
C TYR A 105 -6.59 -4.30 12.19
N ARG A 106 -7.58 -3.73 12.86
CA ARG A 106 -8.54 -2.83 12.20
C ARG A 106 -7.89 -1.56 11.64
N GLU A 107 -6.80 -1.08 12.22
CA GLU A 107 -6.07 0.06 11.67
C GLU A 107 -5.40 -0.24 10.32
N VAL A 108 -5.04 -1.50 10.04
CA VAL A 108 -4.48 -1.90 8.74
C VAL A 108 -5.55 -1.84 7.66
N ASN A 109 -6.78 -2.24 7.97
CA ASN A 109 -7.93 -2.12 7.05
C ASN A 109 -8.21 -0.64 6.75
N TYR A 110 -8.14 0.24 7.76
CA TYR A 110 -8.27 1.69 7.55
C TYR A 110 -7.16 2.27 6.67
N PHE A 111 -5.93 1.80 6.85
CA PHE A 111 -4.80 2.17 5.99
C PHE A 111 -5.07 1.78 4.52
N ALA A 112 -5.64 0.59 4.27
CA ALA A 112 -6.01 0.14 2.93
C ALA A 112 -7.01 1.11 2.27
N LEU A 113 -8.05 1.50 3.01
CA LEU A 113 -9.07 2.44 2.53
C LEU A 113 -8.47 3.82 2.22
N GLU A 114 -7.58 4.34 3.07
CA GLU A 114 -6.86 5.60 2.83
C GLU A 114 -6.00 5.52 1.55
N MET A 115 -5.29 4.40 1.35
CA MET A 115 -4.48 4.17 0.16
C MET A 115 -5.33 4.21 -1.11
N VAL A 116 -6.44 3.46 -1.13
CA VAL A 116 -7.33 3.41 -2.29
C VAL A 116 -7.96 4.78 -2.53
N GLN A 117 -8.40 5.47 -1.49
CA GLN A 117 -8.97 6.81 -1.59
C GLN A 117 -7.98 7.81 -2.24
N LYS A 118 -6.69 7.67 -1.97
CA LYS A 118 -5.65 8.53 -2.51
C LYS A 118 -5.41 8.34 -4.01
N VAL A 119 -5.61 7.11 -4.53
CA VAL A 119 -5.33 6.78 -5.93
C VAL A 119 -6.59 6.69 -6.81
N GLN A 120 -7.78 6.55 -6.23
CA GLN A 120 -9.04 6.28 -6.96
C GLN A 120 -9.30 7.21 -8.15
N LYS A 121 -8.92 8.50 -8.06
CA LYS A 121 -9.19 9.51 -9.10
C LYS A 121 -8.40 9.27 -10.39
N LYS A 122 -7.35 8.45 -10.34
CA LYS A 122 -6.50 8.11 -11.48
C LYS A 122 -6.78 6.71 -12.04
N GLN A 123 -7.72 5.98 -11.43
CA GLN A 123 -8.05 4.62 -11.83
C GLN A 123 -9.07 4.61 -12.98
N PRO A 124 -9.08 3.56 -13.83
CA PRO A 124 -10.10 3.39 -14.85
C PRO A 124 -11.48 3.15 -14.22
N GLU A 125 -12.55 3.35 -14.98
CA GLU A 125 -13.93 3.13 -14.52
C GLU A 125 -14.15 1.70 -13.99
N ALA A 126 -13.55 0.70 -14.64
CA ALA A 126 -13.58 -0.71 -14.21
C ALA A 126 -13.00 -0.95 -12.80
N PHE A 127 -12.31 0.03 -12.20
CA PHE A 127 -11.86 -0.06 -10.82
C PHE A 127 -13.03 -0.05 -9.81
N ILE A 128 -14.25 0.30 -10.25
CA ILE A 128 -15.47 0.11 -9.43
C ILE A 128 -15.67 -1.34 -9.02
N GLU A 129 -15.36 -2.29 -9.91
CA GLU A 129 -15.49 -3.73 -9.61
C GLU A 129 -14.63 -4.08 -8.40
N PHE A 130 -13.42 -3.53 -8.33
CA PHE A 130 -12.52 -3.73 -7.20
C PHE A 130 -13.07 -3.17 -5.89
N PHE A 131 -13.76 -2.03 -5.90
CA PHE A 131 -14.39 -1.49 -4.68
C PHE A 131 -15.51 -2.36 -4.13
N GLU A 132 -16.23 -3.08 -4.99
CA GLU A 132 -17.32 -3.98 -4.58
C GLU A 132 -16.77 -5.27 -3.93
N GLU A 133 -15.49 -5.59 -4.14
CA GLU A 133 -14.80 -6.72 -3.50
C GLU A 133 -14.41 -6.45 -2.03
N LEU A 134 -14.20 -5.18 -1.66
CA LEU A 134 -13.66 -4.74 -0.37
C LEU A 134 -14.73 -4.69 0.73
#